data_AF-A0A1F6NAQ6-F1
#
_entry.id   AF-A0A1F6NAQ6-F1
#
_cell.length_a   1.000
_cell.length_b   1.000
_cell.length_c   1.000
_cell.angle_alpha   90.00
_cell.angle_beta   90.00
_cell.angle_gamma   90.00
#
_symmetry.space_group_name_H-M   'P 1'
#
loop_
_entity.id
_entity.type
_entity.pdbx_description
1 polymer ?
#
loop_
_entity_poly.entity_id
_entity_poly.type
_entity_poly.pdbx_seq_one_letter_code
_entity_poly.pdbx_strand_id
1 'polypeptide(L)'
;MNQFMVPQFIDVEDKIFGPITTRQFITLLVGGLLIFISFKTADTTLFIVLLALIGGLTLLLAFVKINGQPFHFFLLNITQTTFSRPRRRVWNKYYKAGELKDLIAEGMPEALGETKIAAKTLSHSRIRDLSLMVNTGGYYKGNE
;
A
#
# COMPACT_ATOMS: atom_id res chain seq x y z
N MET A 1 -6.19 -23.36 -23.09
CA MET A 1 -5.91 -22.16 -22.27
C MET A 1 -5.09 -22.64 -21.07
N ASN A 2 -3.79 -22.32 -21.01
CA ASN A 2 -3.00 -22.64 -19.83
C ASN A 2 -3.40 -21.69 -18.70
N GLN A 3 -3.88 -22.24 -17.60
CA GLN A 3 -4.19 -21.49 -16.39
C GLN A 3 -2.91 -21.37 -15.59
N PHE A 4 -2.43 -20.13 -15.38
CA PHE A 4 -1.29 -19.88 -14.50
C PHE A 4 -1.80 -19.79 -13.06
N MET A 5 -1.21 -20.57 -12.17
CA MET A 5 -1.51 -20.52 -10.73
C MET A 5 -0.92 -19.21 -10.19
N VAL A 6 -1.78 -18.31 -9.72
CA VAL A 6 -1.33 -17.08 -9.05
C VAL A 6 -0.85 -17.46 -7.64
N PRO A 7 0.41 -17.21 -7.29
CA PRO A 7 0.90 -17.46 -5.95
C PRO A 7 0.15 -16.59 -4.94
N GLN A 8 -0.47 -17.20 -3.92
CA GLN A 8 -1.29 -16.50 -2.93
C GLN A 8 -0.48 -15.91 -1.75
N PHE A 9 0.80 -16.25 -1.62
CA PHE A 9 1.63 -15.90 -0.45
C PHE A 9 2.84 -15.03 -0.79
N ILE A 10 2.72 -14.13 -1.76
CA ILE A 10 3.81 -13.20 -2.08
C ILE A 10 4.03 -12.13 -0.99
N ASP A 11 3.00 -11.86 -0.19
CA ASP A 11 3.00 -10.78 0.80
C ASP A 11 3.48 -11.23 2.20
N VAL A 12 3.69 -12.54 2.40
CA VAL A 12 4.12 -13.08 3.69
C VAL A 12 5.64 -13.15 3.71
N GLU A 13 6.26 -12.35 4.60
CA GLU A 13 7.70 -12.41 4.84
C GLU A 13 8.14 -13.81 5.31
N ASP A 14 9.29 -14.25 4.81
CA ASP A 14 9.93 -15.48 5.25
C ASP A 14 10.29 -15.44 6.74
N LYS A 15 10.04 -16.57 7.42
CA LYS A 15 10.36 -16.76 8.82
C LYS A 15 11.67 -17.54 8.93
N ILE A 16 12.63 -16.99 9.67
CA ILE A 16 13.95 -17.61 9.85
C ILE A 16 13.94 -18.54 11.07
N PHE A 17 13.47 -18.03 12.21
CA PHE A 17 13.47 -18.76 13.48
C PHE A 17 12.04 -18.87 14.01
N GLY A 18 11.40 -20.01 13.73
CA GLY A 18 10.03 -20.29 14.18
C GLY A 18 9.04 -19.21 13.73
N PRO A 19 8.50 -18.37 14.64
CA PRO A 19 7.58 -17.30 14.29
C PRO A 19 8.24 -15.98 13.83
N ILE A 20 9.57 -15.85 13.91
CA ILE A 20 10.28 -14.57 13.70
C ILE A 20 10.66 -14.39 12.22
N THR A 21 10.26 -13.27 11.63
CA THR A 21 10.64 -12.90 10.26
C THR A 21 12.06 -12.35 10.16
N THR A 22 12.65 -12.37 8.97
CA THR A 22 13.99 -11.79 8.71
C THR A 22 14.12 -10.36 9.24
N ARG A 23 13.10 -9.54 9.00
CA ARG A 23 13.08 -8.15 9.48
C ARG A 23 13.07 -8.06 11.00
N GLN A 24 12.24 -8.87 11.65
CA GLN A 24 12.13 -8.91 13.11
C GLN A 24 13.44 -9.33 13.74
N PHE A 25 14.11 -10.33 13.16
CA PHE A 25 15.42 -10.78 13.61
C PHE A 25 16.45 -9.65 13.54
N ILE A 26 16.57 -8.96 12.40
CA ILE A 26 17.50 -7.82 12.26
C ILE A 26 17.18 -6.70 13.26
N THR A 27 15.90 -6.39 13.46
CA THR A 27 15.45 -5.37 14.41
C THR A 27 15.87 -5.73 15.85
N LEU A 28 15.65 -6.98 16.25
CA LEU A 28 16.05 -7.49 17.57
C LEU A 28 17.58 -7.51 17.75
N LEU A 29 18.32 -7.85 16.70
CA LEU A 29 19.78 -7.84 16.73
C LEU A 29 20.33 -6.43 16.97
N VAL A 30 19.82 -5.44 16.23
CA VAL A 30 20.22 -4.03 16.41
C VAL A 30 19.83 -3.52 17.80
N GLY A 31 18.60 -3.76 18.24
CA GLY A 31 18.16 -3.33 19.57
C GLY A 31 18.93 -4.02 20.70
N GLY A 32 19.21 -5.32 20.56
CA GLY A 32 20.03 -6.08 21.50
C GLY A 32 21.46 -5.54 21.60
N LEU A 33 22.06 -5.17 20.47
CA LEU A 33 23.39 -4.57 20.44
C LEU A 33 23.40 -3.20 21.13
N LEU A 34 22.38 -2.35 20.89
CA LEU A 34 22.24 -1.07 21.59
C LEU A 34 22.06 -1.24 23.11
N ILE A 35 21.28 -2.23 23.54
CA ILE A 35 21.12 -2.56 24.97
C ILE A 35 22.44 -3.07 25.56
N PHE A 36 23.19 -3.89 24.82
CA PHE A 36 24.49 -4.40 25.26
C PHE A 36 25.52 -3.28 25.42
N ILE A 37 25.59 -2.33 24.48
CA ILE A 37 26.44 -1.13 24.61
C ILE A 37 25.99 -0.33 25.84
N SER A 38 24.69 -0.11 25.99
CA SER A 38 24.14 0.62 27.14
C SER A 38 24.52 -0.05 28.47
N PHE A 39 24.46 -1.39 28.54
CA PHE A 39 24.88 -2.14 29.73
C PHE A 39 26.37 -1.95 30.05
N LYS A 40 27.22 -1.81 29.03
CA LYS A 40 28.66 -1.63 29.22
C LYS A 40 29.08 -0.22 29.59
N THR A 41 28.32 0.79 29.18
CA THR A 41 28.73 2.20 29.32
C THR A 41 27.92 2.97 30.38
N ALA A 42 26.70 2.53 30.72
CA ALA A 42 25.81 3.25 31.62
C ALA A 42 25.87 2.75 33.07
N ASP A 43 25.61 3.65 34.01
CA ASP A 43 25.32 3.30 35.42
C ASP A 43 24.02 2.50 35.53
N THR A 44 23.85 1.72 36.60
CA THR A 44 22.71 0.81 36.80
C THR A 44 21.34 1.51 36.63
N THR A 45 21.19 2.72 37.18
CA THR A 45 19.95 3.50 37.06
C THR A 45 19.67 3.91 35.62
N LEU A 46 20.69 4.42 34.92
CA LEU A 46 20.57 4.87 33.53
C LEU A 46 20.32 3.67 32.61
N PHE A 47 20.99 2.53 32.87
CA PHE A 47 20.79 1.29 32.14
C PHE A 47 19.34 0.80 32.21
N ILE A 48 18.71 0.81 33.39
CA ILE A 48 17.30 0.37 33.52
C ILE A 48 16.36 1.24 32.67
N VAL A 49 16.58 2.56 32.66
CA VAL A 49 15.79 3.50 31.85
C VAL A 49 16.01 3.25 30.35
N LEU A 50 17.27 3.11 29.92
CA LEU A 50 17.60 2.80 28.53
C LEU A 50 17.07 1.44 28.09
N LEU A 51 17.12 0.43 28.96
CA LEU A 51 16.58 -0.89 28.68
C LEU A 51 15.07 -0.83 28.47
N ALA A 52 14.35 -0.08 29.31
CA ALA A 52 12.91 0.11 29.15
C ALA A 52 12.58 0.85 27.85
N LEU A 53 13.29 1.94 27.54
CA LEU A 53 13.07 2.73 26.33
C LEU A 53 13.47 1.97 25.06
N ILE A 54 14.72 1.54 24.96
CA ILE A 54 15.26 0.86 23.78
C ILE A 54 14.60 -0.50 23.61
N GLY A 55 14.45 -1.27 24.68
CA GLY A 55 13.81 -2.59 24.64
C GLY A 55 12.33 -2.47 24.24
N GLY A 56 11.60 -1.53 24.85
CA GLY A 56 10.21 -1.26 24.49
C GLY A 56 10.06 -0.85 23.03
N LEU A 57 10.88 0.09 22.56
CA LEU A 57 10.85 0.56 21.17
C LEU A 57 11.21 -0.56 20.17
N THR A 58 12.21 -1.39 20.50
CA THR A 58 12.64 -2.52 19.67
C THR A 58 11.52 -3.54 19.52
N LEU A 59 10.85 -3.90 20.62
CA LEU A 59 9.73 -4.85 20.59
C LEU A 59 8.53 -4.28 19.81
N LEU A 60 8.21 -3.00 19.99
CA LEU A 60 7.17 -2.32 19.23
C LEU A 60 7.46 -2.37 17.73
N LEU A 61 8.68 -2.01 17.31
CA LEU A 61 9.09 -2.02 15.90
C LEU A 61 9.09 -3.42 15.29
N ALA A 62 9.46 -4.45 16.06
CA ALA A 62 9.53 -5.82 15.58
C ALA A 62 8.13 -6.46 15.45
N PHE A 63 7.30 -6.39 16.49
CA PHE A 63 6.10 -7.24 16.58
C PHE A 63 4.78 -6.51 16.32
N VAL A 64 4.72 -5.18 16.50
CA VAL A 64 3.46 -4.47 16.30
C VAL A 64 3.19 -4.27 14.82
N LYS A 65 1.94 -4.55 14.44
CA LYS A 65 1.39 -4.26 13.12
C LYS A 65 0.16 -3.39 13.29
N ILE A 66 0.04 -2.34 12.49
CA ILE A 66 -1.11 -1.44 12.49
C ILE A 66 -1.76 -1.55 11.12
N ASN A 67 -3.05 -1.93 11.08
CA ASN A 67 -3.80 -2.15 9.84
C ASN A 67 -3.12 -3.11 8.86
N GLY A 68 -2.50 -4.18 9.37
CA GLY A 68 -1.75 -5.16 8.57
C GLY A 68 -0.37 -4.68 8.11
N GLN A 69 -0.03 -3.41 8.31
CA GLN A 69 1.26 -2.84 7.93
C GLN A 69 2.27 -2.92 9.08
N PRO A 70 3.55 -3.20 8.80
CA PRO A 70 4.62 -3.11 9.80
C PRO A 70 4.75 -1.72 10.43
N PHE A 71 5.04 -1.66 11.73
CA PHE A 71 5.10 -0.42 12.50
C PHE A 71 6.10 0.62 11.95
N HIS A 72 7.22 0.19 11.37
CA HIS A 72 8.22 1.11 10.80
C HIS A 72 7.66 1.93 9.63
N PHE A 73 6.85 1.34 8.74
CA PHE A 73 6.19 2.08 7.68
C PHE A 73 5.08 2.99 8.20
N PHE A 74 4.38 2.56 9.25
CA PHE A 74 3.39 3.41 9.90
C PHE A 74 4.03 4.69 10.46
N LEU A 75 5.18 4.56 11.14
CA LEU A 75 5.96 5.71 11.62
C LEU A 75 6.42 6.60 10.48
N LEU A 76 6.97 6.01 9.40
CA LEU A 76 7.41 6.76 8.22
C LEU A 76 6.24 7.53 7.59
N ASN A 77 5.07 6.91 7.48
CA ASN A 77 3.89 7.54 6.92
C ASN A 77 3.41 8.72 7.78
N ILE A 78 3.45 8.58 9.11
CA ILE A 78 3.10 9.65 10.04
C ILE A 78 4.08 10.82 9.93
N THR A 79 5.38 10.54 9.95
CA THR A 79 6.41 11.59 9.88
C THR A 79 6.32 12.30 8.54
N GLN A 80 6.27 11.57 7.42
CA GLN A 80 6.17 12.16 6.09
C GLN A 80 4.88 12.98 5.91
N THR A 81 3.75 12.49 6.42
CA THR A 81 2.47 13.22 6.29
C THR A 81 2.46 14.48 7.15
N THR A 82 3.04 14.43 8.35
CA THR A 82 3.08 15.58 9.26
C THR A 82 4.06 16.65 8.80
N PHE A 83 5.26 16.25 8.35
CA PHE A 83 6.33 17.21 8.03
C PHE A 83 6.35 17.66 6.57
N SER A 84 5.94 16.82 5.61
CA SER A 84 6.18 17.07 4.19
C SER A 84 4.91 17.26 3.36
N ARG A 85 3.74 16.85 3.85
CA ARG A 85 2.50 16.89 3.04
C ARG A 85 1.55 18.01 3.47
N PRO A 86 1.06 18.83 2.53
CA PRO A 86 0.04 19.82 2.85
C PRO A 86 -1.25 19.11 3.31
N ARG A 87 -1.83 19.57 4.43
CA ARG A 87 -3.07 19.02 5.01
C ARG A 87 -4.27 19.14 4.07
N ARG A 88 -4.24 20.12 3.16
CA ARG A 88 -5.28 20.32 2.15
C ARG A 88 -4.92 19.57 0.88
N ARG A 89 -5.68 18.53 0.57
CA ARG A 89 -5.66 17.90 -0.76
C ARG A 89 -6.66 18.67 -1.63
N VAL A 90 -6.15 19.52 -2.50
CA VAL A 90 -6.96 20.22 -3.50
C VAL A 90 -6.91 19.39 -4.78
N TRP A 91 -8.08 19.04 -5.32
CA TRP A 91 -8.17 18.47 -6.66
C TRP A 91 -7.79 19.54 -7.67
N ASN A 92 -6.60 19.41 -8.27
CA ASN A 92 -6.16 20.34 -9.30
C ASN A 92 -6.58 19.77 -10.66
N LYS A 93 -7.61 20.35 -11.28
CA LYS A 93 -7.91 20.07 -12.69
C LYS A 93 -6.79 20.73 -13.50
N TYR A 94 -5.83 19.93 -13.94
CA TYR A 94 -4.63 20.40 -14.64
C TYR A 94 -4.91 21.10 -15.97
N TYR A 95 -6.12 20.97 -16.51
CA TYR A 95 -6.51 21.60 -17.76
C TYR A 95 -7.51 22.72 -17.52
N LYS A 96 -7.14 23.94 -17.92
CA LYS A 96 -8.14 24.98 -18.15
C LYS A 96 -8.99 24.58 -19.36
N ALA A 97 -10.25 24.96 -19.36
CA ALA A 97 -11.18 24.58 -20.43
C ALA A 97 -10.74 25.04 -21.84
N GLY A 98 -9.87 26.05 -21.94
CA GLY A 98 -9.23 26.48 -23.19
C GLY A 98 -8.12 25.51 -23.63
N GLU A 99 -7.17 25.20 -22.75
CA GLU A 99 -6.07 24.27 -23.02
C GLU A 99 -6.56 22.85 -23.35
N LEU A 100 -7.70 22.43 -22.78
CA LEU A 100 -8.32 21.15 -23.12
C LEU A 100 -8.85 21.15 -24.56
N LYS A 101 -9.38 22.26 -25.06
CA LYS A 101 -9.84 22.39 -26.45
C LYS A 101 -8.67 22.41 -27.41
N ASP A 102 -7.58 23.08 -27.03
CA ASP A 102 -6.37 23.14 -27.83
C ASP A 102 -5.69 21.77 -27.92
N LEU A 103 -5.59 21.01 -26.82
CA LEU A 103 -5.07 19.63 -26.82
C LEU A 103 -5.95 18.63 -27.60
N ILE A 104 -7.28 18.85 -27.64
CA ILE A 104 -8.20 18.06 -28.45
C ILE A 104 -8.08 18.43 -29.94
N ALA A 105 -7.83 19.71 -30.25
CA ALA A 105 -7.66 20.21 -31.62
C ALA A 105 -6.28 19.90 -32.21
N GLU A 106 -5.24 19.91 -31.38
CA GLU A 106 -3.84 19.67 -31.76
C GLU A 106 -3.54 18.17 -31.94
N GLY A 107 -4.46 17.30 -31.50
CA GLY A 107 -4.34 15.85 -31.63
C GLY A 107 -3.27 15.32 -30.68
N MET A 108 -3.70 14.65 -29.60
CA MET A 108 -2.78 13.97 -28.68
C MET A 108 -1.71 13.20 -29.48
N PRO A 109 -0.41 13.35 -29.18
CA PRO A 109 0.58 12.42 -29.73
C PRO A 109 0.10 11.02 -29.36
N GLU A 110 0.08 10.11 -30.33
CA GLU A 110 -0.32 8.72 -30.15
C GLU A 110 0.53 8.09 -29.03
N ALA A 111 0.06 8.25 -27.79
CA ALA A 111 0.61 7.60 -26.64
C ALA A 111 0.25 6.13 -26.81
N LEU A 112 1.24 5.38 -27.29
CA LEU A 112 1.38 3.94 -27.16
C LEU A 112 0.07 3.17 -27.32
N GLY A 113 -0.37 3.02 -28.57
CA GLY A 113 -1.24 1.92 -28.98
C GLY A 113 -2.31 1.53 -27.96
N GLU A 114 -3.07 2.51 -27.48
CA GLU A 114 -4.35 2.19 -26.86
C GLU A 114 -5.14 1.52 -27.98
N THR A 115 -5.27 0.20 -27.88
CA THR A 115 -6.26 -0.55 -28.63
C THR A 115 -7.53 0.24 -28.41
N LYS A 116 -8.01 0.94 -29.44
CA LYS A 116 -9.29 1.65 -29.37
C LYS A 116 -10.31 0.56 -29.11
N ILE A 117 -10.57 0.26 -27.84
CA ILE A 117 -11.73 -0.49 -27.44
C ILE A 117 -12.83 0.47 -27.83
N ALA A 118 -13.38 0.27 -29.04
CA ALA A 118 -14.51 1.04 -29.52
C ALA A 118 -15.51 1.02 -28.38
N ALA A 119 -15.71 2.16 -27.73
CA ALA A 119 -16.63 2.26 -26.62
C ALA A 119 -17.99 1.86 -27.22
N LYS A 120 -18.39 0.60 -27.00
CA LYS A 120 -19.61 0.06 -27.57
C LYS A 120 -20.71 0.95 -27.05
N THR A 121 -21.35 1.71 -27.93
CA THR A 121 -22.46 2.58 -27.57
C THR A 121 -23.49 1.71 -26.86
N LEU A 122 -23.65 1.96 -25.56
CA LEU A 122 -24.50 1.13 -24.72
C LEU A 122 -25.95 1.43 -25.07
N SER A 123 -26.56 0.56 -25.87
CA SER A 123 -28.00 0.58 -26.11
C SER A 123 -28.75 0.44 -24.79
N HIS A 124 -29.92 1.08 -24.70
CA HIS A 124 -30.82 0.96 -23.56
C HIS A 124 -31.16 -0.52 -23.23
N SER A 125 -31.20 -1.39 -24.24
CA SER A 125 -31.36 -2.84 -24.05
C SER A 125 -30.19 -3.47 -23.28
N ARG A 126 -28.94 -3.12 -23.66
CA ARG A 126 -27.73 -3.62 -23.00
C ARG A 126 -27.66 -3.19 -21.53
N ILE A 127 -28.07 -1.96 -21.23
CA ILE A 127 -28.10 -1.44 -19.85
C ILE A 127 -29.14 -2.19 -19.02
N ARG A 128 -30.31 -2.46 -19.58
CA ARG A 128 -31.36 -3.26 -18.92
C ARG A 128 -30.88 -4.68 -18.65
N ASP A 129 -30.22 -5.33 -19.60
CA ASP A 129 -29.71 -6.69 -19.43
C ASP A 129 -28.63 -6.77 -18.34
N LEU A 130 -27.71 -5.80 -18.30
CA LEU A 130 -26.71 -5.70 -17.24
C LEU A 130 -27.36 -5.47 -15.87
N SER A 131 -28.37 -4.60 -15.78
CA SER A 131 -29.13 -4.37 -14.55
C SER A 131 -29.83 -5.65 -14.07
N LEU A 132 -30.44 -6.41 -14.97
CA LEU A 132 -31.08 -7.68 -14.63
C LEU A 132 -30.06 -8.73 -14.21
N MET A 133 -28.92 -8.82 -14.88
CA MET A 133 -27.85 -9.75 -14.52
C MET A 133 -27.30 -9.47 -13.11
N VAL A 134 -27.09 -8.20 -12.76
CA VAL A 134 -26.62 -7.79 -11.42
C VAL A 134 -27.68 -8.06 -10.36
N ASN A 135 -28.94 -7.66 -10.60
CA ASN A 135 -30.03 -7.86 -9.64
C ASN A 135 -30.36 -9.34 -9.41
N THR A 136 -30.15 -10.19 -10.42
CA THR A 136 -30.39 -11.63 -10.33
C THR A 136 -29.15 -12.41 -9.92
N GLY A 137 -28.05 -11.77 -9.53
CA GLY A 137 -26.83 -12.46 -9.10
C GLY A 137 -26.23 -13.39 -10.17
N GLY A 138 -26.43 -13.09 -11.46
CA GLY A 138 -25.91 -13.88 -12.57
C GLY A 138 -26.81 -15.00 -13.09
N TYR A 139 -28.05 -15.14 -12.60
CA TYR A 139 -29.01 -16.12 -13.15
C TYR A 139 -29.55 -15.68 -14.53
N TYR A 140 -29.71 -14.39 -14.77
CA TYR A 140 -30.14 -13.88 -16.07
C TYR A 140 -28.99 -13.93 -17.09
N LYS A 141 -29.19 -14.72 -18.16
CA LYS A 141 -28.32 -14.78 -19.34
C LYS A 141 -29.02 -14.01 -20.45
N GLY A 142 -28.62 -12.76 -20.67
CA GLY A 142 -29.19 -11.92 -21.73
C GLY A 142 -29.01 -12.57 -23.11
N ASN A 143 -29.86 -12.20 -24.06
CA ASN A 143 -29.70 -12.59 -25.46
C ASN A 143 -28.55 -11.75 -26.06
N GLU A 144 -27.59 -12.42 -26.71
CA GLU A 144 -26.39 -11.79 -27.30
C GLU A 144 -26.71 -10.70 -28.34
#